data_AF-A0A1G3BMV9-F1
#
_entry.id   AF-A0A1G3BMV9-F1
#
_cell.length_a   1.000
_cell.length_b   1.000
_cell.length_c   1.000
_cell.angle_alpha   90.00
_cell.angle_beta   90.00
_cell.angle_gamma   90.00
#
_symmetry.space_group_name_H-M   'P 1'
#
loop_
_entity.id
_entity.type
_entity.pdbx_description
1 polymer ?
#
loop_
_entity_poly.entity_id
_entity_poly.type
_entity_poly.pdbx_seq_one_letter_code
_entity_poly.pdbx_strand_id
1 'polypeptide(L)'
;MNPTISLKKTATLLGVLLTVIYGTAAPVCGASLFSGLVLSQGEQAGAKVVEVYPNSPAGKAGIKVADLVVELNGEKVTKLDDFVTNSHKIDKKVPEVTIKVLRNGKLLNFVIASYSMPVYQLWKVKVVEPPYSTVGGVSLLQYWTEKGNGELLKNQKDMPTAQKLTNCSEAVKDYFFALHYSPTSVDVGLKAADAYKTMGDLYQSEGSVPEAVRSYAVAAEFYNKCSNLTTKEQDLQKILDGLQYVEERLFMLLPEEQSDLNQRTQGSGAAKNEP
;
A
#
# COMPACT_ATOMS: atom_id res chain seq x y z
N MET A 1 -10.08 -53.83 -26.82
CA MET A 1 -9.09 -54.17 -25.78
C MET A 1 -8.09 -53.02 -25.67
N ASN A 2 -7.87 -52.55 -24.44
CA ASN A 2 -7.27 -51.26 -24.06
C ASN A 2 -5.75 -51.15 -24.34
N PRO A 3 -5.24 -50.08 -24.99
CA PRO A 3 -3.81 -49.77 -25.04
C PRO A 3 -3.33 -48.86 -23.88
N THR A 4 -4.11 -48.73 -22.81
CA THR A 4 -3.78 -47.96 -21.57
C THR A 4 -2.95 -48.74 -20.55
N ILE A 5 -2.31 -49.85 -20.96
CA ILE A 5 -1.40 -50.64 -20.11
C ILE A 5 -0.10 -50.93 -20.89
N SER A 6 0.51 -49.89 -21.47
CA SER A 6 1.94 -49.91 -21.83
C SER A 6 2.54 -48.49 -21.82
N LEU A 7 2.16 -47.73 -20.80
CA LEU A 7 2.70 -46.40 -20.49
C LEU A 7 2.91 -46.22 -18.97
N LYS A 8 3.05 -47.35 -18.25
CA LYS A 8 3.34 -47.40 -16.81
C LYS A 8 4.72 -47.97 -16.46
N LYS A 9 5.63 -48.11 -17.42
CA LYS A 9 7.03 -48.55 -17.17
C LYS A 9 8.12 -47.64 -17.72
N THR A 10 7.77 -46.49 -18.30
CA THR A 10 8.72 -45.47 -18.79
C THR A 10 8.69 -44.17 -17.99
N ALA A 11 7.85 -44.06 -16.95
CA ALA A 11 7.78 -42.88 -16.08
C ALA A 11 8.59 -43.00 -14.78
N THR A 12 9.22 -44.15 -14.52
CA THR A 12 9.99 -44.40 -13.27
C THR A 12 11.51 -44.26 -13.46
N LEU A 13 11.97 -43.83 -14.64
CA LEU A 13 13.40 -43.55 -14.91
C LEU A 13 13.72 -42.05 -15.06
N LEU A 14 12.71 -41.18 -15.05
CA LEU A 14 12.90 -39.72 -15.04
C LEU A 14 12.87 -39.11 -13.63
N GLY A 15 12.62 -39.93 -12.60
CA GLY A 15 12.48 -39.49 -11.20
C GLY A 15 13.71 -39.74 -10.31
N VAL A 16 14.82 -40.25 -10.85
CA VAL A 16 16.02 -40.62 -10.05
C VAL A 16 17.34 -40.13 -10.68
N LEU A 17 17.29 -39.30 -11.73
CA LEU A 17 18.49 -38.75 -12.37
C LEU A 17 18.48 -37.22 -12.40
N LEU A 18 18.44 -36.60 -11.22
CA LEU A 18 18.93 -35.23 -10.98
C LEU A 18 19.12 -34.95 -9.47
N THR A 19 19.32 -35.98 -8.66
CA THR A 19 20.02 -35.89 -7.39
C THR A 19 21.50 -36.17 -7.67
N VAL A 20 22.39 -35.27 -7.24
CA VAL A 20 23.85 -35.25 -7.51
C VAL A 20 24.09 -34.75 -8.95
N ILE A 21 24.46 -33.50 -9.26
CA ILE A 21 25.54 -32.60 -8.81
C ILE A 21 25.04 -31.18 -9.20
N TYR A 22 24.77 -30.24 -8.30
CA TYR A 22 25.72 -29.25 -7.80
C TYR A 22 25.31 -28.85 -6.39
N GLY A 23 26.24 -28.97 -5.45
CA GLY A 23 26.23 -28.12 -4.27
C GLY A 23 26.51 -26.69 -4.73
N THR A 24 25.46 -25.94 -5.07
CA THR A 24 25.50 -24.50 -4.89
C THR A 24 24.78 -24.24 -3.58
N ALA A 25 25.51 -23.73 -2.59
CA ALA A 25 24.87 -22.99 -1.51
C ALA A 25 23.82 -22.09 -2.17
N ALA A 26 22.55 -22.23 -1.79
CA ALA A 26 21.56 -21.24 -2.20
C ALA A 26 22.19 -19.88 -1.89
N PRO A 27 22.27 -18.95 -2.86
CA PRO A 27 22.78 -17.62 -2.56
C PRO A 27 22.02 -17.17 -1.31
N VAL A 28 22.76 -16.77 -0.28
CA VAL A 28 22.17 -16.21 0.92
C VAL A 28 21.43 -14.97 0.43
N CYS A 29 20.14 -15.10 0.16
CA CYS A 29 19.27 -14.01 -0.24
C CYS A 29 18.85 -13.34 1.06
N GLY A 30 19.47 -12.20 1.37
CA GLY A 30 19.03 -11.39 2.49
C GLY A 30 17.66 -10.80 2.18
N ALA A 31 16.65 -11.12 2.99
CA ALA A 31 15.37 -10.41 2.93
C ALA A 31 15.59 -8.94 3.32
N SER A 32 15.02 -8.01 2.55
CA SER A 32 15.16 -6.55 2.74
C SER A 32 13.80 -5.88 2.91
N LEU A 33 13.80 -4.62 3.41
CA LEU A 33 12.65 -3.71 3.36
C LEU A 33 12.19 -3.37 1.94
N PHE A 34 13.07 -3.44 0.93
CA PHE A 34 12.71 -3.05 -0.44
C PHE A 34 12.21 -4.24 -1.24
N SER A 35 10.89 -4.26 -1.44
CA SER A 35 10.23 -5.25 -2.27
C SER A 35 10.81 -5.31 -3.68
N GLY A 36 10.95 -6.54 -4.20
CA GLY A 36 11.42 -6.77 -5.56
C GLY A 36 12.85 -6.33 -5.84
N LEU A 37 13.71 -6.22 -4.80
CA LEU A 37 15.16 -6.06 -4.91
C LEU A 37 15.84 -7.27 -4.25
N VAL A 38 16.42 -8.16 -5.06
CA VAL A 38 17.12 -9.35 -4.56
C VAL A 38 18.63 -9.13 -4.60
N LEU A 39 19.28 -9.43 -3.49
CA LEU A 39 20.71 -9.19 -3.30
C LEU A 39 21.44 -10.47 -2.89
N SER A 40 22.69 -10.57 -3.33
CA SER A 40 23.67 -11.53 -2.85
C SER A 40 24.89 -10.83 -2.27
N GLN A 41 25.78 -11.59 -1.64
CA GLN A 41 27.10 -11.09 -1.32
C GLN A 41 27.83 -10.65 -2.60
N GLY A 42 28.43 -9.46 -2.58
CA GLY A 42 29.30 -8.98 -3.65
C GLY A 42 30.70 -9.60 -3.56
N GLU A 43 31.35 -9.77 -4.70
CA GLU A 43 32.77 -10.17 -4.79
C GLU A 43 33.72 -9.06 -4.32
N GLN A 44 33.26 -7.82 -4.40
CA GLN A 44 33.89 -6.64 -3.81
C GLN A 44 33.03 -6.15 -2.64
N ALA A 45 33.57 -5.21 -1.84
CA ALA A 45 32.85 -4.63 -0.72
C ALA A 45 31.51 -4.00 -1.18
N GLY A 46 30.41 -4.61 -0.78
CA GLY A 46 29.04 -4.22 -1.14
C GLY A 46 28.08 -5.42 -1.20
N ALA A 47 26.83 -5.15 -1.53
CA ALA A 47 25.81 -6.16 -1.81
C ALA A 47 25.43 -6.13 -3.30
N LYS A 48 25.50 -7.27 -3.98
CA LYS A 48 25.28 -7.36 -5.43
C LYS A 48 23.80 -7.57 -5.74
N VAL A 49 23.24 -6.75 -6.62
CA VAL A 49 21.89 -6.93 -7.16
C VAL A 49 21.89 -8.10 -8.13
N VAL A 50 21.14 -9.15 -7.79
CA VAL A 50 21.00 -10.35 -8.61
C VAL A 50 19.67 -10.39 -9.35
N GLU A 51 18.63 -9.74 -8.83
CA GLU A 51 17.33 -9.65 -9.48
C GLU A 51 16.61 -8.36 -9.08
N VAL A 52 15.85 -7.80 -10.03
CA VAL A 52 14.98 -6.63 -9.82
C VAL A 52 13.65 -6.89 -10.50
N TYR A 53 12.55 -6.81 -9.75
CA TYR A 53 11.22 -6.92 -10.32
C TYR A 53 10.84 -5.61 -11.03
N PRO A 54 10.43 -5.62 -12.32
CA PRO A 54 10.25 -4.39 -13.11
C PRO A 54 9.28 -3.36 -12.50
N ASN A 55 8.23 -3.81 -11.81
CA ASN A 55 7.20 -2.94 -11.24
C ASN A 55 7.44 -2.55 -9.77
N SER A 56 8.55 -3.01 -9.17
CA SER A 56 8.88 -2.73 -7.78
C SER A 56 9.41 -1.30 -7.58
N PRO A 57 9.48 -0.80 -6.33
CA PRO A 57 10.17 0.46 -6.04
C PRO A 57 11.59 0.53 -6.62
N ALA A 58 12.37 -0.55 -6.53
CA ALA A 58 13.73 -0.61 -7.04
C ALA A 58 13.78 -0.57 -8.58
N GLY A 59 12.88 -1.30 -9.24
CA GLY A 59 12.75 -1.27 -10.71
C GLY A 59 12.41 0.13 -11.23
N LYS A 60 11.45 0.80 -10.57
CA LYS A 60 11.04 2.19 -10.91
C LYS A 60 12.13 3.22 -10.61
N ALA A 61 12.93 3.00 -9.58
CA ALA A 61 14.10 3.83 -9.28
C ALA A 61 15.21 3.68 -10.33
N GLY A 62 15.16 2.66 -11.20
CA GLY A 62 16.14 2.43 -12.24
C GLY A 62 17.36 1.62 -11.79
N ILE A 63 17.24 0.90 -10.67
CA ILE A 63 18.22 -0.09 -10.21
C ILE A 63 18.19 -1.29 -11.16
N LYS A 64 19.35 -1.87 -11.43
CA LYS A 64 19.52 -2.94 -12.42
C LYS A 64 20.29 -4.10 -11.82
N VAL A 65 20.07 -5.27 -12.40
CA VAL A 65 20.92 -6.44 -12.15
C VAL A 65 22.39 -6.07 -12.37
N ALA A 66 23.27 -6.62 -11.54
CA ALA A 66 24.71 -6.36 -11.47
C ALA A 66 25.12 -5.01 -10.87
N ASP A 67 24.19 -4.18 -10.40
CA ASP A 67 24.54 -3.07 -9.51
C ASP A 67 25.17 -3.60 -8.22
N LEU A 68 26.18 -2.90 -7.70
CA LEU A 68 26.75 -3.19 -6.38
C LEU A 68 26.33 -2.08 -5.41
N VAL A 69 25.47 -2.41 -4.45
CA VAL A 69 25.03 -1.48 -3.40
C VAL A 69 26.18 -1.23 -2.43
N VAL A 70 26.51 0.04 -2.23
CA VAL A 70 27.63 0.50 -1.38
C VAL A 70 27.19 1.42 -0.24
N GLU A 71 25.99 1.97 -0.31
CA GLU A 71 25.40 2.81 0.74
C GLU A 71 23.88 2.68 0.74
N LEU A 72 23.27 2.63 1.91
CA LEU A 72 21.83 2.65 2.11
C LEU A 72 21.49 3.67 3.20
N ASN A 73 20.67 4.67 2.86
CA ASN A 73 20.23 5.73 3.76
C ASN A 73 21.37 6.46 4.50
N GLY A 74 22.49 6.71 3.82
CA GLY A 74 23.68 7.31 4.43
C GLY A 74 24.59 6.32 5.16
N GLU A 75 24.14 5.08 5.38
CA GLU A 75 24.92 4.04 6.04
C GLU A 75 25.70 3.20 5.02
N LYS A 76 26.98 2.97 5.27
CA LYS A 76 27.85 2.21 4.37
C LYS A 76 27.43 0.73 4.31
N VAL A 77 27.49 0.16 3.11
CA VAL A 77 27.24 -1.27 2.85
C VAL A 77 28.52 -1.88 2.31
N THR A 78 29.17 -2.74 3.10
CA THR A 78 30.40 -3.45 2.70
C THR A 78 30.19 -4.94 2.48
N LYS A 79 29.11 -5.49 3.04
CA LYS A 79 28.67 -6.87 2.83
C LYS A 79 27.14 -6.93 2.86
N LEU A 80 26.58 -8.08 2.45
CA LEU A 80 25.15 -8.29 2.43
C LEU A 80 24.48 -8.06 3.79
N ASP A 81 25.10 -8.54 4.88
CA ASP A 81 24.60 -8.33 6.25
C ASP A 81 24.43 -6.85 6.61
N ASP A 82 25.33 -5.99 6.12
CA ASP A 82 25.26 -4.55 6.40
C ASP A 82 24.00 -3.98 5.76
N PHE A 83 23.70 -4.38 4.52
CA PHE A 83 22.48 -3.96 3.84
C PHE A 83 21.23 -4.41 4.61
N VAL A 84 21.20 -5.68 5.02
CA VAL A 84 20.08 -6.23 5.80
C VAL A 84 19.92 -5.48 7.12
N THR A 85 21.02 -5.28 7.86
CA THR A 85 21.02 -4.58 9.15
C THR A 85 20.62 -3.12 9.00
N ASN A 86 21.20 -2.41 8.04
CA ASN A 86 20.89 -1.00 7.79
C ASN A 86 19.46 -0.82 7.30
N SER A 87 18.93 -1.76 6.51
CA SER A 87 17.52 -1.74 6.12
C SER A 87 16.62 -1.82 7.36
N HIS A 88 16.86 -2.75 8.29
CA HIS A 88 16.05 -2.86 9.50
C HIS A 88 16.12 -1.64 10.45
N LYS A 89 17.14 -0.80 10.35
CA LYS A 89 17.25 0.45 11.13
C LYS A 89 16.37 1.58 10.59
N ILE A 90 15.96 1.50 9.32
CA ILE A 90 15.16 2.56 8.70
C ILE A 90 13.78 2.55 9.36
N ASP A 91 13.34 3.72 9.85
CA ASP A 91 11.98 3.87 10.34
C ASP A 91 11.03 3.55 9.19
N LYS A 92 10.13 2.59 9.42
CA LYS A 92 9.14 2.14 8.45
C LYS A 92 8.27 3.31 7.97
N LYS A 93 8.14 4.40 8.74
CA LYS A 93 7.40 5.61 8.32
C LYS A 93 8.11 6.43 7.24
N VAL A 94 9.39 6.18 6.97
CA VAL A 94 10.17 6.90 5.94
C VAL A 94 9.68 6.47 4.55
N PRO A 95 9.13 7.38 3.74
CA PRO A 95 8.50 7.00 2.47
C PRO A 95 9.52 6.68 1.38
N GLU A 96 10.72 7.22 1.47
CA GLU A 96 11.75 7.19 0.43
C GLU A 96 13.11 7.03 1.08
N VAL A 97 13.92 6.14 0.53
CA VAL A 97 15.25 5.83 1.02
C VAL A 97 16.27 6.04 -0.08
N THR A 98 17.35 6.74 0.25
CA THR A 98 18.47 6.93 -0.67
C THR A 98 19.33 5.66 -0.72
N ILE A 99 19.71 5.21 -1.91
CA ILE A 99 20.64 4.10 -2.11
C ILE A 99 21.72 4.53 -3.10
N LYS A 100 22.98 4.27 -2.75
CA LYS A 100 24.10 4.44 -3.70
C LYS A 100 24.55 3.09 -4.19
N VAL A 101 24.72 3.00 -5.50
CA VAL A 101 25.22 1.79 -6.18
C VAL A 101 26.42 2.13 -7.05
N LEU A 102 27.31 1.17 -7.20
CA LEU A 102 28.38 1.19 -8.19
C LEU A 102 27.88 0.42 -9.43
N ARG A 103 27.77 1.12 -10.56
CA ARG A 103 27.41 0.54 -11.87
C ARG A 103 28.49 0.88 -12.87
N ASN A 104 29.14 -0.13 -13.45
CA ASN A 104 30.23 0.05 -14.43
C ASN A 104 31.32 1.03 -13.92
N GLY A 105 31.70 0.91 -12.65
CA GLY A 105 32.72 1.76 -12.01
C GLY A 105 32.25 3.18 -11.65
N LYS A 106 31.00 3.55 -11.92
CA LYS A 106 30.44 4.86 -11.56
C LYS A 106 29.49 4.74 -10.37
N LEU A 107 29.63 5.65 -9.41
CA LEU A 107 28.67 5.80 -8.32
C LEU A 107 27.42 6.49 -8.84
N LEU A 108 26.28 5.83 -8.67
CA LEU A 108 24.95 6.33 -8.98
C LEU A 108 24.15 6.42 -7.68
N ASN A 109 23.36 7.47 -7.56
CA ASN A 109 22.46 7.66 -6.43
C ASN A 109 21.01 7.51 -6.89
N PHE A 110 20.24 6.70 -6.17
CA PHE A 110 18.83 6.47 -6.44
C PHE A 110 18.00 6.72 -5.19
N VAL A 111 16.73 7.03 -5.38
CA VAL A 111 15.73 7.11 -4.31
C VAL A 111 14.75 5.97 -4.54
N ILE A 112 14.65 5.05 -3.59
CA ILE A 112 13.71 3.92 -3.62
C ILE A 112 12.53 4.24 -2.69
N ALA A 113 11.31 4.04 -3.17
CA ALA A 113 10.12 4.09 -2.32
C ALA A 113 10.08 2.91 -1.32
N SER A 114 9.74 3.20 -0.06
CA SER A 114 9.51 2.21 1.01
C SER A 114 8.03 1.78 1.10
N TYR A 115 7.16 2.40 0.29
CA TYR A 115 5.71 2.21 0.33
C TYR A 115 5.18 1.28 -0.77
N SER A 116 4.04 0.66 -0.50
CA SER A 116 3.22 -0.12 -1.41
C SER A 116 2.88 0.65 -2.68
N MET A 117 3.56 0.31 -3.78
CA MET A 117 3.29 0.89 -5.10
C MET A 117 1.85 0.69 -5.59
N PRO A 118 1.22 -0.49 -5.42
CA PRO A 118 -0.16 -0.67 -5.84
C PRO A 118 -1.13 0.29 -5.13
N VAL A 119 -0.92 0.51 -3.83
CA VAL A 119 -1.72 1.47 -3.04
C VAL A 119 -1.43 2.89 -3.50
N TYR A 120 -0.16 3.28 -3.63
CA TYR A 120 0.18 4.64 -4.02
C TYR A 120 -0.31 5.01 -5.43
N GLN A 121 -0.21 4.11 -6.41
CA GLN A 121 -0.59 4.43 -7.79
C GLN A 121 -2.07 4.77 -7.92
N LEU A 122 -2.94 3.99 -7.28
CA LEU A 122 -4.39 4.13 -7.37
C LEU A 122 -4.95 5.06 -6.29
N TRP A 123 -4.55 4.85 -5.03
CA TRP A 123 -5.12 5.55 -3.88
C TRP A 123 -4.36 6.82 -3.52
N LYS A 124 -3.14 7.05 -4.05
CA LYS A 124 -2.27 8.19 -3.73
C LYS A 124 -1.88 8.29 -2.25
N VAL A 125 -2.01 7.19 -1.51
CA VAL A 125 -1.62 7.09 -0.10
C VAL A 125 -0.26 6.39 0.01
N LYS A 126 0.64 6.96 0.82
CA LYS A 126 1.93 6.35 1.14
C LYS A 126 1.75 5.41 2.32
N VAL A 127 1.80 4.11 2.07
CA VAL A 127 1.66 3.06 3.10
C VAL A 127 2.78 2.07 2.93
N VAL A 128 3.45 1.70 4.02
CA VAL A 128 4.48 0.65 4.01
C VAL A 128 3.95 -0.64 3.39
N GLU A 129 4.84 -1.45 2.83
CA GLU A 129 4.39 -2.77 2.40
C GLU A 129 3.97 -3.64 3.59
N PRO A 130 2.86 -4.40 3.46
CA PRO A 130 2.44 -5.31 4.50
C PRO A 130 3.49 -6.41 4.71
N PRO A 131 3.73 -6.87 5.95
CA PRO A 131 4.55 -8.05 6.16
C PRO A 131 3.91 -9.27 5.50
N TYR A 132 4.70 -10.11 4.84
CA TYR A 132 4.23 -11.39 4.33
C TYR A 132 3.97 -12.34 5.51
N SER A 133 2.72 -12.76 5.70
CA SER A 133 2.37 -13.83 6.62
C SER A 133 1.64 -14.93 5.85
N THR A 134 2.14 -16.17 5.92
CA THR A 134 1.32 -17.33 5.53
C THR A 134 0.31 -17.55 6.64
N VAL A 135 -0.94 -17.10 6.44
CA VAL A 135 -2.04 -17.39 7.36
C VAL A 135 -2.79 -18.58 6.79
N GLY A 136 -2.81 -19.69 7.53
CA GLY A 136 -3.28 -20.99 7.05
C GLY A 136 -4.69 -20.92 6.43
N GLY A 137 -4.77 -21.11 5.10
CA GLY A 137 -6.02 -21.31 4.37
C GLY A 137 -6.80 -20.07 3.94
N VAL A 138 -6.38 -18.84 4.30
CA VAL A 138 -7.06 -17.60 3.88
C VAL A 138 -6.18 -16.76 2.96
N SER A 139 -6.79 -16.02 2.04
CA SER A 139 -6.05 -15.07 1.19
C SER A 139 -5.54 -13.89 2.01
N LEU A 140 -4.41 -13.30 1.63
CA LEU A 140 -3.87 -12.10 2.29
C LEU A 140 -4.85 -10.92 2.22
N LEU A 141 -5.58 -10.78 1.10
CA LEU A 141 -6.69 -9.84 0.99
C LEU A 141 -7.71 -10.05 2.13
N GLN A 142 -8.23 -11.27 2.25
CA GLN A 142 -9.23 -11.61 3.27
C GLN A 142 -8.68 -11.38 4.68
N TYR A 143 -7.47 -11.87 4.97
CA TYR A 143 -6.85 -11.73 6.28
C TYR A 143 -6.75 -10.26 6.72
N TRP A 144 -6.21 -9.39 5.86
CA TRP A 144 -6.04 -7.97 6.20
C TRP A 144 -7.38 -7.23 6.28
N THR A 145 -8.34 -7.57 5.41
CA THR A 145 -9.70 -7.03 5.51
C THR A 145 -10.38 -7.41 6.81
N GLU A 146 -10.30 -8.67 7.23
CA GLU A 146 -10.88 -9.16 8.48
C GLU A 146 -10.19 -8.55 9.70
N LYS A 147 -8.86 -8.39 9.65
CA LYS A 147 -8.09 -7.73 10.71
C LYS A 147 -8.54 -6.27 10.90
N GLY A 148 -8.69 -5.53 9.80
CA GLY A 148 -9.21 -4.16 9.84
C GLY A 148 -10.65 -4.07 10.36
N ASN A 149 -11.54 -4.99 9.94
CA ASN A 149 -12.90 -5.07 10.49
C ASN A 149 -12.86 -5.32 12.01
N GLY A 150 -11.97 -6.22 12.46
CA GLY A 150 -11.77 -6.56 13.86
C GLY A 150 -11.34 -5.37 14.72
N GLU A 151 -10.51 -4.46 14.19
CA GLU A 151 -10.14 -3.22 14.89
C GLU A 151 -11.35 -2.31 15.13
N LEU A 152 -12.20 -2.12 14.11
CA LEU A 152 -13.41 -1.29 14.26
C LEU A 152 -14.42 -1.89 15.24
N LEU A 153 -14.56 -3.22 15.29
CA LEU A 153 -15.47 -3.90 16.21
C LEU A 153 -15.10 -3.70 17.69
N LYS A 154 -13.86 -3.30 18.00
CA LYS A 154 -13.44 -2.97 19.37
C LYS A 154 -14.09 -1.69 19.90
N ASN A 155 -14.61 -0.81 19.03
CA ASN A 155 -15.14 0.50 19.40
C ASN A 155 -16.50 0.41 20.13
N GLN A 156 -16.46 0.03 21.39
CA GLN A 156 -17.64 0.02 22.28
C GLN A 156 -18.09 1.45 22.64
N LYS A 157 -19.36 1.61 23.03
CA LYS A 157 -19.98 2.93 23.26
C LYS A 157 -19.22 3.77 24.29
N ASP A 158 -18.81 3.14 25.39
CA ASP A 158 -18.11 3.70 26.54
C ASP A 158 -16.58 3.85 26.35
N MET A 159 -16.02 3.30 25.26
CA MET A 159 -14.60 3.42 24.97
C MET A 159 -14.21 4.90 24.72
N PRO A 160 -13.06 5.36 25.27
CA PRO A 160 -12.57 6.72 25.05
C PRO A 160 -12.39 7.05 23.57
N THR A 161 -12.75 8.27 23.16
CA THR A 161 -12.66 8.72 21.77
C THR A 161 -11.26 8.55 21.18
N ALA A 162 -10.21 8.86 21.96
CA ALA A 162 -8.82 8.65 21.55
C ALA A 162 -8.50 7.19 21.20
N GLN A 163 -9.04 6.23 21.95
CA GLN A 163 -8.86 4.80 21.65
C GLN A 163 -9.66 4.40 20.41
N LYS A 164 -10.89 4.92 20.25
CA LYS A 164 -11.69 4.69 19.03
C LYS A 164 -10.98 5.19 17.78
N LEU A 165 -10.39 6.40 17.84
CA LEU A 165 -9.58 6.99 16.78
C LEU A 165 -8.34 6.14 16.46
N THR A 166 -7.68 5.60 17.49
CA THR A 166 -6.55 4.67 17.32
C THR A 166 -6.98 3.41 16.58
N ASN A 167 -8.09 2.79 17.00
CA ASN A 167 -8.62 1.60 16.35
C ASN A 167 -9.05 1.88 14.89
N CYS A 168 -9.64 3.05 14.61
CA CYS A 168 -9.95 3.46 13.23
C CYS A 168 -8.67 3.61 12.39
N SER A 169 -7.63 4.22 12.94
CA SER A 169 -6.34 4.38 12.26
C SER A 169 -5.67 3.03 11.96
N GLU A 170 -5.73 2.10 12.90
CA GLU A 170 -5.24 0.73 12.74
C GLU A 170 -6.05 -0.05 11.69
N ALA A 171 -7.38 0.11 11.69
CA ALA A 171 -8.26 -0.49 10.68
C ALA A 171 -7.92 0.01 9.26
N VAL A 172 -7.77 1.32 9.09
CA VAL A 172 -7.39 1.94 7.81
C VAL A 172 -6.05 1.40 7.30
N LYS A 173 -5.05 1.28 8.19
CA LYS A 173 -3.76 0.68 7.84
C LYS A 173 -3.92 -0.75 7.33
N ASP A 174 -4.70 -1.58 8.03
CA ASP A 174 -4.95 -2.97 7.62
C ASP A 174 -5.75 -3.03 6.30
N TYR A 175 -6.68 -2.10 6.05
CA TYR A 175 -7.34 -2.00 4.75
C TYR A 175 -6.38 -1.61 3.62
N PHE A 176 -5.39 -0.75 3.87
CA PHE A 176 -4.35 -0.49 2.89
C PHE A 176 -3.46 -1.69 2.63
N PHE A 177 -3.21 -2.51 3.64
CA PHE A 177 -2.54 -3.80 3.46
C PHE A 177 -3.38 -4.75 2.62
N ALA A 178 -4.70 -4.79 2.79
CA ALA A 178 -5.59 -5.52 1.89
C ALA A 178 -5.55 -4.96 0.45
N LEU A 179 -5.59 -3.64 0.28
CA LEU A 179 -5.48 -2.96 -1.02
C LEU A 179 -4.12 -3.14 -1.68
N HIS A 180 -3.06 -3.46 -0.95
CA HIS A 180 -1.79 -3.87 -1.56
C HIS A 180 -1.97 -5.13 -2.42
N TYR A 181 -2.75 -6.10 -1.93
CA TYR A 181 -3.00 -7.37 -2.63
C TYR A 181 -4.15 -7.28 -3.66
N SER A 182 -5.11 -6.38 -3.46
CA SER A 182 -6.19 -6.11 -4.41
C SER A 182 -6.50 -4.61 -4.50
N PRO A 183 -5.72 -3.85 -5.31
CA PRO A 183 -5.80 -2.39 -5.34
C PRO A 183 -7.16 -1.87 -5.78
N THR A 184 -7.82 -2.56 -6.70
CA THR A 184 -9.13 -2.18 -7.25
C THR A 184 -10.30 -2.72 -6.43
N SER A 185 -10.07 -3.25 -5.22
CA SER A 185 -11.12 -3.78 -4.36
C SER A 185 -12.03 -2.65 -3.86
N VAL A 186 -13.21 -2.54 -4.46
CA VAL A 186 -14.23 -1.55 -4.09
C VAL A 186 -14.69 -1.76 -2.64
N ASP A 187 -14.97 -3.01 -2.23
CA ASP A 187 -15.39 -3.32 -0.86
C ASP A 187 -14.40 -2.79 0.19
N VAL A 188 -13.10 -3.03 -0.02
CA VAL A 188 -12.06 -2.57 0.91
C VAL A 188 -11.88 -1.06 0.85
N GLY A 189 -11.97 -0.46 -0.34
CA GLY A 189 -11.97 1.00 -0.51
C GLY A 189 -13.12 1.68 0.23
N LEU A 190 -14.34 1.11 0.18
CA LEU A 190 -15.50 1.61 0.92
C LEU A 190 -15.32 1.46 2.43
N LYS A 191 -14.75 0.34 2.90
CA LYS A 191 -14.42 0.15 4.33
C LYS A 191 -13.42 1.19 4.84
N ALA A 192 -12.42 1.54 4.03
CA ALA A 192 -11.49 2.62 4.35
C ALA A 192 -12.21 3.98 4.38
N ALA A 193 -13.09 4.26 3.43
CA ALA A 193 -13.92 5.48 3.41
C ALA A 193 -14.79 5.60 4.67
N ASP A 194 -15.49 4.52 5.04
CA ASP A 194 -16.33 4.47 6.24
C ASP A 194 -15.52 4.66 7.53
N ALA A 195 -14.30 4.15 7.59
CA ALA A 195 -13.41 4.35 8.74
C ALA A 195 -12.97 5.82 8.85
N TYR A 196 -12.63 6.48 7.74
CA TYR A 196 -12.33 7.92 7.74
C TYR A 196 -13.56 8.77 8.09
N LYS A 197 -14.74 8.42 7.58
CA LYS A 197 -16.01 9.05 7.96
C LYS A 197 -16.24 8.97 9.48
N THR A 198 -16.04 7.79 10.05
CA THR A 198 -16.12 7.56 11.51
C THR A 198 -15.10 8.40 12.28
N MET A 199 -13.87 8.53 11.79
CA MET A 199 -12.87 9.43 12.39
C MET A 199 -13.35 10.89 12.36
N GLY A 200 -13.97 11.31 11.25
CA GLY A 200 -14.61 12.63 11.13
C GLY A 200 -15.64 12.89 12.22
N ASP A 201 -16.56 11.93 12.43
CA ASP A 201 -17.58 12.01 13.48
C ASP A 201 -16.94 12.11 14.88
N LEU A 202 -15.91 11.30 15.14
CA LEU A 202 -15.20 11.28 16.42
C LEU A 202 -14.47 12.59 16.69
N TYR A 203 -13.71 13.11 15.72
CA TYR A 203 -13.03 14.41 15.85
C TYR A 203 -14.02 15.56 16.02
N GLN A 204 -15.13 15.54 15.30
CA GLN A 204 -16.19 16.54 15.45
C GLN A 204 -16.79 16.50 16.86
N SER A 205 -17.01 15.31 17.43
CA SER A 205 -17.55 15.17 18.79
C SER A 205 -16.60 15.69 19.88
N GLU A 206 -15.30 15.66 19.63
CA GLU A 206 -14.26 16.25 20.50
C GLU A 206 -14.03 17.75 20.23
N GLY A 207 -14.80 18.36 19.32
CA GLY A 207 -14.64 19.77 18.92
C GLY A 207 -13.40 20.06 18.07
N SER A 208 -12.73 19.02 17.56
CA SER A 208 -11.53 19.13 16.72
C SER A 208 -11.91 19.29 15.25
N VAL A 209 -12.45 20.47 14.92
CA VAL A 209 -13.02 20.79 13.60
C VAL A 209 -12.02 20.58 12.43
N PRO A 210 -10.75 21.03 12.51
CA PRO A 210 -9.81 20.82 11.39
C PRO A 210 -9.56 19.34 11.10
N GLU A 211 -9.43 18.51 12.12
CA GLU A 211 -9.22 17.06 12.01
C GLU A 211 -10.47 16.37 11.46
N ALA A 212 -11.66 16.82 11.87
CA ALA A 212 -12.93 16.32 11.36
C ALA A 212 -13.06 16.60 9.86
N VAL A 213 -12.86 17.85 9.44
CA VAL A 213 -12.89 18.27 8.04
C VAL A 213 -11.90 17.48 7.20
N ARG A 214 -10.65 17.31 7.66
CA ARG A 214 -9.65 16.49 6.95
C ARG A 214 -10.10 15.03 6.79
N SER A 215 -10.65 14.43 7.84
CA SER A 215 -11.09 13.04 7.81
C SER A 215 -12.28 12.85 6.86
N TYR A 216 -13.25 13.76 6.89
CA TYR A 216 -14.37 13.79 5.96
C TYR A 216 -13.92 13.98 4.50
N ALA A 217 -13.02 14.93 4.23
CA ALA A 217 -12.47 15.14 2.89
C ALA A 217 -11.82 13.86 2.33
N VAL A 218 -11.01 13.16 3.15
CA VAL A 218 -10.40 11.88 2.74
C VAL A 218 -11.48 10.82 2.51
N ALA A 219 -12.52 10.72 3.35
CA ALA A 219 -13.63 9.80 3.11
C ALA A 219 -14.32 10.04 1.75
N ALA A 220 -14.62 11.30 1.42
CA ALA A 220 -15.20 11.68 0.13
C ALA A 220 -14.30 11.30 -1.05
N GLU A 221 -12.99 11.53 -0.96
CA GLU A 221 -12.04 11.12 -1.99
C GLU A 221 -12.09 9.60 -2.22
N PHE A 222 -12.18 8.80 -1.16
CA PHE A 222 -12.25 7.34 -1.28
C PHE A 222 -13.57 6.88 -1.90
N TYR A 223 -14.72 7.44 -1.49
CA TYR A 223 -16.00 7.14 -2.12
C TYR A 223 -15.98 7.50 -3.63
N ASN A 224 -15.46 8.67 -3.99
CA ASN A 224 -15.33 9.09 -5.37
C ASN A 224 -14.35 8.21 -6.17
N LYS A 225 -13.27 7.71 -5.57
CA LYS A 225 -12.40 6.72 -6.22
C LYS A 225 -13.12 5.39 -6.45
N CYS A 226 -13.90 4.94 -5.47
CA CYS A 226 -14.69 3.71 -5.59
C CYS A 226 -15.75 3.80 -6.70
N SER A 227 -16.35 4.97 -6.92
CA SER A 227 -17.34 5.18 -8.00
C SER A 227 -16.75 4.93 -9.39
N ASN A 228 -15.46 5.22 -9.58
CA ASN A 228 -14.75 4.98 -10.82
C ASN A 228 -14.32 3.51 -11.01
N LEU A 229 -14.48 2.67 -9.98
CA LEU A 229 -14.02 1.26 -9.96
C LEU A 229 -15.18 0.26 -10.00
N THR A 230 -16.44 0.71 -9.95
CA THR A 230 -17.61 -0.16 -9.90
C THR A 230 -18.73 0.33 -10.80
N THR A 231 -19.54 -0.60 -11.28
CA THR A 231 -20.83 -0.33 -11.91
C THR A 231 -21.97 -1.05 -11.18
N LYS A 232 -21.67 -1.68 -10.03
CA LYS A 232 -22.67 -2.44 -9.26
C LYS A 232 -23.56 -1.46 -8.51
N GLU A 233 -24.87 -1.56 -8.72
CA GLU A 233 -25.87 -0.69 -8.11
C GLU A 233 -25.76 -0.63 -6.59
N GLN A 234 -25.55 -1.78 -5.94
CA GLN A 234 -25.38 -1.84 -4.48
C GLN A 234 -24.16 -1.04 -3.98
N ASP A 235 -23.05 -1.06 -4.71
CA ASP A 235 -21.86 -0.29 -4.33
C ASP A 235 -22.08 1.20 -4.59
N LEU A 236 -22.70 1.54 -5.73
CA LEU A 236 -23.03 2.91 -6.09
C LEU A 236 -23.98 3.56 -5.08
N GLN A 237 -24.96 2.81 -4.56
CA GLN A 237 -25.84 3.33 -3.51
C GLN A 237 -25.07 3.64 -2.23
N LYS A 238 -24.20 2.72 -1.77
CA LYS A 238 -23.35 2.96 -0.59
C LYS A 238 -22.44 4.18 -0.77
N ILE A 239 -21.89 4.35 -1.97
CA ILE A 239 -21.06 5.50 -2.33
C ILE A 239 -21.87 6.79 -2.26
N LEU A 240 -23.08 6.81 -2.85
CA LEU A 240 -23.96 7.96 -2.84
C LEU A 240 -24.33 8.36 -1.41
N ASP A 241 -24.77 7.39 -0.59
CA ASP A 241 -25.13 7.62 0.81
C ASP A 241 -23.94 8.18 1.61
N GLY A 242 -22.75 7.62 1.38
CA GLY A 242 -21.51 8.07 2.02
C GLY A 242 -21.11 9.50 1.63
N LEU A 243 -21.20 9.84 0.35
CA LEU A 243 -20.90 11.18 -0.15
C LEU A 243 -21.88 12.23 0.38
N GLN A 244 -23.19 11.94 0.34
CA GLN A 244 -24.22 12.83 0.87
C GLN A 244 -24.00 13.09 2.37
N TYR A 245 -23.74 12.04 3.15
CA TYR A 245 -23.44 12.19 4.58
C TYR A 245 -22.23 13.11 4.82
N VAL A 246 -21.14 12.88 4.09
CA VAL A 246 -19.91 13.66 4.23
C VAL A 246 -20.12 15.12 3.80
N GLU A 247 -20.85 15.35 2.71
CA GLU A 247 -21.20 16.68 2.24
C GLU A 247 -22.00 17.46 3.28
N GLU A 248 -23.05 16.85 3.85
CA GLU A 248 -23.84 17.45 4.92
C GLU A 248 -22.97 17.84 6.13
N ARG A 249 -22.06 16.94 6.55
CA ARG A 249 -21.16 17.20 7.69
C ARG A 249 -20.18 18.34 7.39
N LEU A 250 -19.58 18.35 6.20
CA LEU A 250 -18.67 19.42 5.79
C LEU A 250 -19.39 20.77 5.70
N PHE A 251 -20.61 20.80 5.16
CA PHE A 251 -21.44 22.00 5.06
C PHE A 251 -21.72 22.64 6.43
N MET A 252 -21.95 21.81 7.46
CA MET A 252 -22.12 22.30 8.84
C MET A 252 -20.84 22.86 9.45
N LEU A 253 -19.68 22.33 9.07
CA LEU A 253 -18.39 22.68 9.66
C LEU A 253 -17.68 23.85 8.96
N LEU A 254 -18.02 24.14 7.70
CA LEU A 254 -17.40 25.18 6.86
C LEU A 254 -18.44 26.19 6.34
N PRO A 255 -19.06 27.00 7.21
CA PRO A 255 -20.11 27.94 6.80
C PRO A 255 -19.60 29.11 5.93
N GLU A 256 -18.32 29.50 6.04
CA GLU A 256 -17.78 30.67 5.31
C GLU A 256 -17.62 30.43 3.80
N GLU A 257 -17.31 29.20 3.35
CA GLU A 257 -17.25 28.84 1.93
C GLU A 257 -18.60 29.00 1.20
N GLN A 258 -19.71 29.04 1.95
CA GLN A 258 -21.05 29.27 1.40
C GLN A 258 -21.25 30.70 0.91
N SER A 259 -20.62 31.68 1.56
CA SER A 259 -20.75 33.10 1.20
C SER A 259 -20.07 33.38 -0.15
N ASP A 260 -18.91 32.79 -0.39
CA ASP A 260 -18.16 32.92 -1.64
C ASP A 260 -18.79 32.13 -2.80
N LEU A 261 -19.33 30.93 -2.55
CA LEU A 261 -20.03 30.15 -3.57
C LEU A 261 -21.37 30.80 -4.00
N ASN A 262 -22.11 31.38 -3.06
CA ASN A 262 -23.33 32.13 -3.35
C ASN A 262 -23.04 33.43 -4.12
N GLN A 263 -21.94 34.13 -3.81
CA GLN A 263 -21.51 35.30 -4.59
C GLN A 263 -21.07 34.94 -6.01
N ARG A 264 -20.39 33.81 -6.21
CA ARG A 264 -19.98 33.33 -7.56
C ARG A 264 -21.15 32.88 -8.42
N THR A 265 -22.15 32.24 -7.83
CA THR A 265 -23.35 31.79 -8.55
C THR A 265 -24.30 32.94 -8.86
N GLN A 266 -24.42 33.95 -7.98
CA GLN A 266 -25.19 35.17 -8.26
C GLN A 266 -24.49 36.11 -9.26
N GLY A 267 -23.16 36.17 -9.28
CA GLY A 267 -22.39 36.96 -10.25
C GLY A 267 -22.42 36.42 -11.69
N SER A 268 -22.66 35.12 -11.88
CA SER A 268 -22.73 34.48 -13.20
C SER A 268 -24.11 34.65 -13.87
N GLY A 269 -25.16 34.94 -13.10
CA GLY A 269 -26.53 35.12 -13.60
C GLY A 269 -26.86 36.51 -14.14
N ALA A 270 -25.99 37.52 -13.92
CA ALA A 270 -26.29 38.92 -14.26
C ALA A 270 -25.75 39.40 -15.62
N ALA A 271 -25.04 38.55 -16.37
CA ALA A 271 -24.39 38.94 -17.64
C ALA A 271 -25.07 38.38 -18.90
N LYS A 272 -26.40 38.31 -18.93
CA LYS A 272 -27.18 38.15 -20.17
C LYS A 272 -28.55 38.78 -19.97
N ASN A 273 -28.66 40.08 -20.21
CA ASN A 273 -29.83 40.77 -20.75
C ASN A 273 -29.58 42.28 -20.67
N GLU A 274 -28.94 42.84 -21.68
CA GLU A 274 -29.24 44.20 -22.10
C GLU A 274 -29.59 44.18 -23.59
N PRO A 275 -30.64 44.93 -24.00
CA PRO A 275 -31.26 44.85 -25.33
C PRO A 275 -30.40 45.43 -26.46
#